data_AF-A0A756LHH2-F1
#
_entry.id   AF-A0A756LHH2-F1
#
_cell.length_a   1.000
_cell.length_b   1.000
_cell.length_c   1.000
_cell.angle_alpha   90.00
_cell.angle_beta   90.00
_cell.angle_gamma   90.00
#
_symmetry.space_group_name_H-M   'P 1'
#
loop_
_entity.id
_entity.type
_entity.pdbx_description
1 polymer ?
#
loop_
_entity_poly.entity_id
_entity_poly.type
_entity_poly.pdbx_seq_one_letter_code
_entity_poly.pdbx_strand_id
1 'polypeptide(L)'
;MKYSVLALLVSAALLPLSASAHHYTFNSALIDGGKGDVDVSLFNEGLQLPGTYNVTVTVNGNTVDSDVAVPFRLSGEGKQRTLHPCLTAEQLTRYGVDISGYPVLSADAQCADPDVIPQATVHFDFNRQLLSL
;
A
#
# COMPACT_ATOMS: atom_id res chain seq x y z
N MET A 1 -23.76 -51.71 7.36
CA MET A 1 -22.74 -50.66 7.19
C MET A 1 -22.87 -49.70 8.37
N LYS A 2 -21.91 -49.68 9.31
CA LYS A 2 -21.95 -48.81 10.49
C LYS A 2 -21.15 -47.55 10.17
N TYR A 3 -21.83 -46.45 9.81
CA TYR A 3 -21.17 -45.16 9.62
C TYR A 3 -20.68 -44.65 10.99
N SER A 4 -19.42 -44.23 11.08
CA SER A 4 -18.87 -43.67 12.32
C SER A 4 -19.51 -42.31 12.57
N VAL A 5 -20.28 -42.19 13.66
CA VAL A 5 -20.96 -40.94 14.06
C VAL A 5 -19.96 -39.78 14.17
N LEU A 6 -18.71 -40.07 14.51
CA LEU A 6 -17.62 -39.11 14.56
C LEU A 6 -17.31 -38.50 13.18
N ALA A 7 -17.31 -39.31 12.13
CA ALA A 7 -17.08 -38.83 10.77
C ALA A 7 -18.21 -37.89 10.31
N LEU A 8 -19.43 -38.16 10.74
CA LEU A 8 -20.61 -37.36 10.38
C LEU A 8 -20.60 -35.99 11.08
N LEU A 9 -20.12 -35.92 12.33
CA LEU A 9 -19.97 -34.66 13.07
C LEU A 9 -18.83 -33.78 12.50
N VAL A 10 -17.71 -34.37 12.11
CA VAL A 10 -16.59 -33.62 11.50
C VAL A 10 -16.98 -33.03 10.15
N SER A 11 -17.72 -33.77 9.32
CA SER A 11 -18.24 -33.25 8.04
C SER A 11 -19.25 -32.11 8.22
N ALA A 12 -20.09 -32.16 9.25
CA ALA A 12 -21.04 -31.08 9.53
C ALA A 12 -20.34 -29.79 10.04
N ALA A 13 -19.24 -29.91 10.77
CA ALA A 13 -18.45 -28.78 11.23
C ALA A 13 -17.61 -28.10 10.13
N LEU A 14 -17.38 -28.79 9.01
CA LEU A 14 -16.63 -28.29 7.84
C LEU A 14 -17.54 -27.72 6.74
N LEU A 15 -18.85 -27.63 6.97
CA LEU A 15 -19.75 -26.93 6.06
C LEU A 15 -19.35 -25.44 6.02
N PRO A 16 -19.00 -24.90 4.85
CA PRO A 16 -18.56 -23.51 4.75
C PRO A 16 -19.72 -22.60 5.15
N LEU A 17 -19.49 -21.72 6.13
CA LEU A 17 -20.37 -20.57 6.34
C LEU A 17 -20.39 -19.79 5.04
N SER A 18 -21.59 -19.43 4.58
CA SER A 18 -21.76 -18.59 3.40
C SER A 18 -20.98 -17.29 3.57
N ALA A 19 -19.93 -17.11 2.78
CA ALA A 19 -19.19 -15.86 2.66
C ALA A 19 -19.77 -15.07 1.50
N SER A 20 -20.37 -13.91 1.79
CA SER A 20 -20.79 -12.97 0.76
C SER A 20 -19.61 -12.08 0.40
N ALA A 21 -19.11 -12.19 -0.83
CA ALA A 21 -18.16 -11.24 -1.40
C ALA A 21 -18.94 -10.20 -2.21
N HIS A 22 -18.93 -8.94 -1.75
CA HIS A 22 -19.43 -7.82 -2.54
C HIS A 22 -18.31 -7.27 -3.43
N HIS A 23 -18.64 -6.95 -4.67
CA HIS A 23 -17.74 -6.28 -5.61
C HIS A 23 -18.35 -4.92 -5.95
N TYR A 24 -17.57 -3.86 -5.77
CA TYR A 24 -17.92 -2.50 -6.14
C TYR A 24 -17.11 -2.06 -7.34
N THR A 25 -17.76 -1.36 -8.28
CA THR A 25 -17.12 -0.85 -9.49
C THR A 25 -17.51 0.61 -9.72
N PHE A 26 -16.54 1.43 -10.06
CA PHE A 26 -16.67 2.79 -10.56
C PHE A 26 -16.88 2.79 -12.07
N ASN A 27 -17.74 3.70 -12.53
CA ASN A 27 -17.99 3.97 -13.94
C ASN A 27 -17.31 5.30 -14.30
N SER A 28 -16.34 5.27 -15.22
CA SER A 28 -15.59 6.45 -15.66
C SER A 28 -16.49 7.52 -16.29
N ALA A 29 -17.59 7.15 -16.93
CA ALA A 29 -18.53 8.09 -17.56
C ALA A 29 -19.24 9.01 -16.55
N LEU A 30 -19.20 8.68 -15.26
CA LEU A 30 -19.76 9.51 -14.19
C LEU A 30 -18.77 10.55 -13.65
N ILE A 31 -17.50 10.50 -14.08
CA ILE A 31 -16.49 11.49 -13.73
C ILE A 31 -16.54 12.64 -14.74
N ASP A 32 -16.46 13.87 -14.23
CA ASP A 32 -16.47 15.12 -15.03
C ASP A 32 -17.65 15.23 -16.03
N GLY A 33 -18.81 14.67 -15.66
CA GLY A 33 -20.00 14.64 -16.52
C GLY A 33 -19.79 13.90 -17.85
N GLY A 34 -18.87 12.93 -17.88
CA GLY A 34 -18.59 12.09 -19.04
C GLY A 34 -17.74 12.78 -20.13
N LYS A 35 -17.14 13.93 -19.81
CA LYS A 35 -16.34 14.71 -20.78
C LYS A 35 -14.88 14.27 -20.88
N GLY A 36 -14.40 13.46 -19.94
CA GLY A 36 -13.02 12.96 -19.88
C GLY A 36 -12.95 11.44 -19.98
N ASP A 37 -11.91 10.96 -20.66
CA ASP A 37 -11.50 9.56 -20.59
C ASP A 37 -10.62 9.37 -19.34
N VAL A 38 -11.27 9.08 -18.22
CA VAL A 38 -10.62 8.86 -16.93
C VAL A 38 -10.48 7.38 -16.67
N ASP A 39 -9.25 6.90 -16.55
CA ASP A 39 -8.99 5.50 -16.17
C ASP A 39 -9.30 5.29 -14.68
N VAL A 40 -10.27 4.40 -14.41
CA VAL A 40 -10.70 4.01 -13.06
C VAL A 40 -10.30 2.58 -12.70
N SER A 41 -9.46 1.94 -13.50
CA SER A 41 -9.04 0.54 -13.31
C SER A 41 -8.45 0.30 -11.92
N LEU A 42 -7.51 1.14 -11.48
CA LEU A 42 -6.88 1.02 -10.16
C LEU A 42 -7.89 1.21 -9.02
N PHE A 43 -8.85 2.12 -9.14
CA PHE A 43 -9.90 2.31 -8.13
C PHE A 43 -10.82 1.09 -8.00
N ASN A 44 -11.13 0.43 -9.12
CA ASN A 44 -11.90 -0.82 -9.13
C ASN A 44 -11.17 -1.98 -8.46
N GLU A 45 -9.85 -1.89 -8.35
CA GLU A 45 -9.03 -2.84 -7.59
C GLU A 45 -8.84 -2.44 -6.12
N GLY A 46 -9.45 -1.34 -5.67
CA GLY A 46 -9.28 -0.80 -4.32
C GLY A 46 -7.95 -0.09 -4.10
N LEU A 47 -7.26 0.28 -5.18
CA LEU A 47 -5.98 0.98 -5.17
C LEU A 47 -6.14 2.47 -5.42
N GLN A 48 -5.02 3.18 -5.31
CA GLN A 48 -4.90 4.61 -5.56
C GLN A 48 -3.92 4.85 -6.70
N LEU A 49 -4.02 6.02 -7.35
CA LEU A 49 -3.16 6.37 -8.47
C LEU A 49 -1.72 6.65 -7.99
N PRO A 50 -0.69 6.32 -8.78
CA PRO A 50 0.65 6.88 -8.57
C PRO A 50 0.62 8.39 -8.79
N GLY A 51 1.46 9.13 -8.07
CA GLY A 51 1.46 10.58 -8.12
C GLY A 51 2.12 11.20 -6.89
N THR A 52 2.08 12.52 -6.81
CA THR A 52 2.62 13.25 -5.65
C THR A 52 1.51 13.51 -4.64
N TYR A 53 1.75 13.10 -3.39
CA TYR A 53 0.83 13.29 -2.28
C TYR A 53 1.49 14.12 -1.19
N ASN A 54 0.73 15.06 -0.62
CA ASN A 54 1.16 15.78 0.57
C ASN A 54 0.89 14.90 1.79
N VAL A 55 1.93 14.54 2.53
CA VAL A 55 1.83 13.57 3.63
C VAL A 55 2.44 14.11 4.91
N THR A 56 1.98 13.57 6.03
CA THR A 56 2.73 13.57 7.28
C THR A 56 3.67 12.37 7.26
N VAL A 57 4.95 12.57 7.62
CA VAL A 57 5.94 11.49 7.68
C VAL A 57 6.24 11.17 9.14
N THR A 58 6.15 9.89 9.49
CA THR A 58 6.57 9.37 10.79
C THR A 58 7.69 8.36 10.63
N VAL A 59 8.70 8.40 11.51
CA VAL A 59 9.73 7.35 11.64
C VAL A 59 9.58 6.72 13.02
N ASN A 60 9.38 5.41 13.07
CA ASN A 60 9.15 4.67 14.32
C ASN A 60 8.04 5.30 15.20
N GLY A 61 6.97 5.80 14.55
CA GLY A 61 5.83 6.43 15.21
C GLY A 61 6.01 7.90 15.60
N ASN A 62 7.21 8.48 15.44
CA ASN A 62 7.46 9.89 15.70
C ASN A 62 7.30 10.71 14.43
N THR A 63 6.49 11.77 14.45
CA THR A 63 6.38 12.70 13.32
C THR A 63 7.69 13.44 13.11
N VAL A 64 8.26 13.31 11.91
CA VAL A 64 9.52 13.95 11.50
C VAL A 64 9.30 15.06 10.47
N ASP A 65 8.18 15.02 9.75
CA ASP A 65 7.80 16.01 8.75
C ASP A 65 6.27 16.06 8.59
N SER A 66 5.73 17.15 8.07
CA SER A 66 4.29 17.33 7.88
C SER A 66 3.97 18.20 6.69
N ASP A 67 2.94 17.79 5.93
CA ASP A 67 2.51 18.45 4.69
C ASP A 67 3.63 18.53 3.64
N VAL A 68 4.42 17.45 3.54
CA VAL A 68 5.51 17.34 2.56
C VAL A 68 5.03 16.60 1.32
N ALA A 69 5.31 17.17 0.15
CA ALA A 69 5.01 16.56 -1.14
C ALA A 69 5.98 15.39 -1.40
N VAL A 70 5.45 14.17 -1.43
CA VAL A 70 6.21 12.95 -1.69
C VAL A 70 5.68 12.28 -2.96
N PRO A 71 6.53 11.97 -3.95
CA PRO A 71 6.13 11.16 -5.09
C PRO A 71 5.94 9.69 -4.69
N PHE A 72 4.88 9.07 -5.20
CA PHE A 72 4.57 7.66 -5.00
C PHE A 72 4.47 6.94 -6.35
N ARG A 73 5.07 5.76 -6.43
CA ARG A 73 4.98 4.85 -7.57
C ARG A 73 4.20 3.61 -7.20
N LEU A 74 3.50 3.02 -8.17
CA LEU A 74 2.90 1.72 -7.98
C LEU A 74 4.01 0.66 -8.00
N SER A 75 4.05 -0.20 -6.99
CA SER A 75 5.02 -1.30 -6.85
C SER A 75 4.29 -2.61 -6.60
N GLY A 76 4.93 -3.75 -6.89
CA GLY A 76 4.34 -5.08 -6.73
C GLY A 76 3.50 -5.56 -7.93
N GLU A 77 2.93 -6.76 -7.80
CA GLU A 77 2.13 -7.40 -8.86
C GLU A 77 0.79 -7.94 -8.34
N GLY A 78 -0.21 -7.97 -9.22
CA GLY A 78 -1.55 -8.49 -8.92
C GLY A 78 -2.18 -7.79 -7.71
N LYS A 79 -2.57 -8.58 -6.70
CA LYS A 79 -3.21 -8.11 -5.45
C LYS A 79 -2.25 -7.51 -4.43
N GLN A 80 -0.93 -7.62 -4.65
CA GLN A 80 0.09 -7.04 -3.77
C GLN A 80 0.52 -5.65 -4.22
N ARG A 81 -0.16 -5.08 -5.22
CA ARG A 81 0.15 -3.75 -5.70
C ARG A 81 -0.15 -2.71 -4.62
N THR A 82 0.82 -1.87 -4.33
CA THR A 82 0.70 -0.79 -3.34
C THR A 82 1.43 0.46 -3.84
N LEU A 83 1.10 1.61 -3.26
CA LEU A 83 1.86 2.83 -3.48
C LEU A 83 3.10 2.83 -2.61
N HIS A 84 4.25 2.98 -3.24
CA HIS A 84 5.55 3.07 -2.58
C HIS A 84 6.11 4.49 -2.70
N PRO A 85 6.56 5.11 -1.60
CA PRO A 85 7.13 6.45 -1.63
C PRO A 85 8.47 6.43 -2.35
N CYS A 86 8.80 7.57 -2.91
CA CYS A 86 10.06 7.84 -3.59
C CYS A 86 10.75 8.97 -2.82
N LEU A 87 11.55 8.60 -1.83
CA LEU A 87 12.26 9.52 -0.94
C LEU A 87 13.70 9.70 -1.43
N THR A 88 14.28 10.88 -1.24
CA THR A 88 15.71 11.06 -1.51
C THR A 88 16.57 10.63 -0.31
N ALA A 89 17.85 10.37 -0.56
CA ALA A 89 18.82 10.09 0.50
C ALA A 89 18.88 11.24 1.55
N GLU A 90 18.74 12.48 1.09
CA GLU A 90 18.71 13.66 1.97
C GLU A 90 17.44 13.70 2.82
N GLN A 91 16.30 13.28 2.30
CA GLN A 91 15.06 13.18 3.08
C GLN A 91 15.20 12.11 4.17
N LEU A 92 15.68 10.92 3.82
CA LEU A 92 15.92 9.83 4.79
C LEU A 92 16.86 10.28 5.92
N THR A 93 17.98 10.92 5.56
CA THR A 93 18.94 11.44 6.53
C THR A 93 18.30 12.54 7.41
N ARG A 94 17.54 13.46 6.82
CA ARG A 94 16.82 14.51 7.56
C ARG A 94 15.79 13.94 8.54
N TYR A 95 15.17 12.82 8.17
CA TYR A 95 14.21 12.09 9.00
C TYR A 95 14.88 11.24 10.10
N GLY A 96 16.22 11.23 10.16
CA GLY A 96 16.98 10.51 11.18
C GLY A 96 17.22 9.04 10.85
N VAL A 97 17.01 8.62 9.60
CA VAL A 97 17.34 7.26 9.15
C VAL A 97 18.84 7.19 8.84
N ASP A 98 19.55 6.23 9.45
CA ASP A 98 20.96 5.97 9.15
C ASP A 98 21.10 5.15 7.86
N ILE A 99 21.49 5.83 6.79
CA ILE A 99 21.69 5.22 5.47
C ILE A 99 23.16 4.89 5.17
N SER A 100 24.08 5.10 6.10
CA SER A 100 25.53 4.92 5.89
C SER A 100 25.91 3.47 5.56
N GLY A 101 25.15 2.51 6.08
CA GLY A 101 25.30 1.07 5.81
C GLY A 101 24.68 0.59 4.50
N TYR A 102 23.99 1.46 3.76
CA TYR A 102 23.20 1.09 2.58
C TYR A 102 23.55 1.96 1.37
N PRO A 103 24.72 1.77 0.73
CA PRO A 103 25.17 2.61 -0.39
C PRO A 103 24.20 2.65 -1.57
N VAL A 104 23.37 1.62 -1.74
CA VAL A 104 22.32 1.57 -2.77
C VAL A 104 21.29 2.70 -2.61
N LEU A 105 21.01 3.15 -1.38
CA LEU A 105 20.13 4.30 -1.11
C LEU A 105 20.74 5.62 -1.55
N SER A 106 22.07 5.72 -1.57
CA SER A 106 22.77 6.92 -2.03
C SER A 106 23.07 6.91 -3.53
N ALA A 107 23.00 5.74 -4.18
CA ALA A 107 23.23 5.60 -5.61
C ALA A 107 22.03 6.08 -6.44
N ASP A 108 20.81 5.83 -5.95
CA ASP A 108 19.58 6.40 -6.52
C ASP A 108 19.19 7.67 -5.76
N ALA A 109 19.77 8.81 -6.19
CA ALA A 109 19.52 10.10 -5.55
C ALA A 109 18.06 10.57 -5.66
N GLN A 110 17.25 9.95 -6.52
CA GLN A 110 15.90 10.41 -6.84
C GLN A 110 14.83 9.51 -6.22
N CYS A 111 15.13 8.23 -5.96
CA CYS A 111 14.19 7.26 -5.42
C CYS A 111 14.85 6.22 -4.51
N ALA A 112 15.36 6.66 -3.36
CA ALA A 112 15.93 5.79 -2.35
C ALA A 112 14.82 4.96 -1.68
N ASP A 113 14.77 3.66 -2.02
CA ASP A 113 13.77 2.72 -1.53
C ASP A 113 14.12 2.22 -0.11
N PRO A 114 13.37 2.61 0.96
CA PRO A 114 13.72 2.25 2.34
C PRO A 114 13.62 0.74 2.62
N ASP A 115 12.94 -0.04 1.76
CA ASP A 115 12.77 -1.49 1.93
C ASP A 115 14.09 -2.26 1.83
N VAL A 116 15.16 -1.65 1.32
CA VAL A 116 16.50 -2.25 1.31
C VAL A 116 17.11 -2.37 2.71
N ILE A 117 16.58 -1.62 3.69
CA ILE A 117 17.00 -1.69 5.09
C ILE A 117 16.30 -2.92 5.72
N PRO A 118 17.05 -3.93 6.20
CA PRO A 118 16.46 -5.10 6.82
C PRO A 118 15.53 -4.72 7.97
N GLN A 119 14.35 -5.34 8.00
CA GLN A 119 13.32 -5.13 9.01
C GLN A 119 12.70 -3.72 9.03
N ALA A 120 13.04 -2.85 8.07
CA ALA A 120 12.26 -1.63 7.84
C ALA A 120 10.90 -1.99 7.22
N THR A 121 9.90 -1.15 7.50
CA THR A 121 8.57 -1.28 6.91
C THR A 121 8.12 0.07 6.43
N VAL A 122 7.70 0.13 5.17
CA VAL A 122 7.11 1.33 4.60
C VAL A 122 5.61 1.14 4.45
N HIS A 123 4.82 2.00 5.06
CA HIS A 123 3.37 1.96 4.98
C HIS A 123 2.78 3.32 4.70
N PHE A 124 1.98 3.41 3.63
CA PHE A 124 1.21 4.60 3.31
C PHE A 124 -0.27 4.40 3.63
N ASP A 125 -0.74 5.13 4.65
CA ASP A 125 -2.17 5.27 4.93
C ASP A 125 -2.71 6.44 4.11
N PHE A 126 -3.26 6.11 2.94
CA PHE A 126 -3.83 7.09 2.02
C PHE A 126 -4.96 7.92 2.65
N ASN A 127 -5.81 7.33 3.49
CA ASN A 127 -6.96 8.04 4.04
C ASN A 127 -6.53 9.11 5.04
N ARG A 128 -5.43 8.86 5.76
CA ARG A 128 -4.84 9.80 6.72
C ARG A 128 -3.75 10.68 6.11
N GLN A 129 -3.38 10.44 4.85
CA GLN A 129 -2.20 11.03 4.20
C GLN A 129 -0.96 10.89 5.10
N LEU A 130 -0.74 9.68 5.63
CA LEU A 130 0.33 9.39 6.57
C LEU A 130 1.29 8.36 5.97
N LEU A 131 2.56 8.74 5.86
CA LEU A 131 3.65 7.85 5.53
C LEU A 131 4.38 7.42 6.80
N SER A 132 4.32 6.12 7.11
CA SER A 132 5.04 5.51 8.22
C SER A 132 6.25 4.73 7.73
N LEU A 133 7.41 5.11 8.26
CA LEU A 133 8.72 4.51 8.07
C LEU A 133 9.19 3.84 9.38
#